data_AF-A0A1S1CRL5-F1
#
_entry.id   AF-A0A1S1CRL5-F1
#
_cell.length_a   1.000
_cell.length_b   1.000
_cell.length_c   1.000
_cell.angle_alpha   90.00
_cell.angle_beta   90.00
_cell.angle_gamma   90.00
#
_symmetry.space_group_name_H-M   'P 1'
#
loop_
_entity.id
_entity.type
_entity.pdbx_description
1 polymer ?
#
loop_
_entity_poly.entity_id
_entity_poly.type
_entity_poly.pdbx_seq_one_letter_code
_entity_poly.pdbx_strand_id
1 'polypeptide(L)'
;MTKKIVVLAGDGIGPEIMDAGLEVLEALAEKTGFDYEIDKRPFGGAGIDAAGHPLPSETLKACREADAILLAAIGSPQYDGAAVRPEQGLLALRKELNLYANIRPVKIFESLKHLSPLKPERIAGVDFVVVRELTGGIYFGDHILEERKARDINDYSYEEVERIIRKAFEIARSRRKILTSIDKQNVLATSKLWRKVAEKVAKDFPDVTLEHQLVDSASMLMITNPAKFDVIVTENLFGDILSDESSVLSGTLGVMPSASHSENGPSLYEPIHGSAPDIAGQGIANPISMILSVAMMLRDSFGRYEDAERVERAVEASLAAGVLTRDIGGQASTKEMTEAIIARL
;
A
#
# COMPACT_ATOMS: atom_id res chain seq x y z
N MET A 1 -3.36 6.30 26.43
CA MET A 1 -4.57 6.87 25.80
C MET A 1 -5.00 5.86 24.76
N THR A 2 -6.29 5.52 24.77
CA THR A 2 -6.91 4.64 23.78
C THR A 2 -6.68 5.19 22.37
N LYS A 3 -6.20 4.34 21.46
CA LYS A 3 -5.91 4.71 20.07
C LYS A 3 -7.16 4.60 19.21
N LYS A 4 -7.51 5.67 18.49
CA LYS A 4 -8.69 5.70 17.63
C LYS A 4 -8.34 5.26 16.22
N ILE A 5 -8.90 4.14 15.79
CA ILE A 5 -8.71 3.57 14.46
C ILE A 5 -10.02 3.70 13.68
N VAL A 6 -9.99 4.41 12.55
CA VAL A 6 -11.13 4.47 11.64
C VAL A 6 -11.06 3.31 10.66
N VAL A 7 -12.17 2.58 10.53
CA VAL A 7 -12.28 1.41 9.65
C VAL A 7 -13.20 1.70 8.48
N LEU A 8 -12.62 1.60 7.28
CA LEU A 8 -13.27 1.79 5.99
C LEU A 8 -13.29 0.46 5.23
N ALA A 9 -14.24 -0.41 5.60
CA ALA A 9 -14.34 -1.75 4.99
C ALA A 9 -14.61 -1.70 3.47
N GLY A 10 -15.35 -0.68 3.01
CA GLY A 10 -15.62 -0.47 1.59
C GLY A 10 -16.47 -1.59 0.96
N ASP A 11 -16.06 -2.07 -0.22
CA ASP A 11 -16.91 -2.83 -1.14
C ASP A 11 -16.41 -4.27 -1.38
N GLY A 12 -17.29 -5.14 -1.91
CA GLY A 12 -16.96 -6.50 -2.32
C GLY A 12 -16.47 -7.38 -1.15
N ILE A 13 -15.26 -7.96 -1.26
CA ILE A 13 -14.62 -8.72 -0.18
C ILE A 13 -14.14 -7.85 0.99
N GLY A 14 -14.18 -6.53 0.85
CA GLY A 14 -13.64 -5.58 1.82
C GLY A 14 -14.11 -5.83 3.26
N PRO A 15 -15.42 -5.97 3.53
CA PRO A 15 -15.94 -6.34 4.85
C PRO A 15 -15.38 -7.68 5.38
N GLU A 16 -15.33 -8.71 4.53
CA GLU A 16 -14.88 -10.07 4.90
C GLU A 16 -13.42 -10.08 5.37
N ILE A 17 -12.52 -9.42 4.63
CA ILE A 17 -11.10 -9.37 5.00
C ILE A 17 -10.82 -8.35 6.12
N MET A 18 -11.62 -7.28 6.23
CA MET A 18 -11.50 -6.31 7.31
C MET A 18 -11.82 -6.95 8.65
N ASP A 19 -12.92 -7.70 8.73
CA ASP A 19 -13.29 -8.40 9.96
C ASP A 19 -12.18 -9.39 10.36
N ALA A 20 -11.61 -10.15 9.41
CA ALA A 20 -10.44 -11.00 9.66
C ALA A 20 -9.22 -10.22 10.20
N GLY A 21 -8.92 -9.04 9.65
CA GLY A 21 -7.85 -8.18 10.15
C GLY A 21 -8.10 -7.68 11.58
N LEU A 22 -9.35 -7.33 11.89
CA LEU A 22 -9.76 -6.88 13.23
C LEU A 22 -9.75 -8.02 14.26
N GLU A 23 -10.11 -9.25 13.88
CA GLU A 23 -10.01 -10.43 14.75
C GLU A 23 -8.55 -10.71 15.15
N VAL A 24 -7.60 -10.59 14.21
CA VAL A 24 -6.16 -10.71 14.52
C VAL A 24 -5.69 -9.59 15.43
N LEU A 25 -6.14 -8.35 15.18
CA LEU A 25 -5.83 -7.20 16.04
C LEU A 25 -6.34 -7.39 17.47
N GLU A 26 -7.57 -7.88 17.63
CA GLU A 26 -8.20 -8.16 18.92
C GLU A 26 -7.42 -9.23 19.69
N ALA A 27 -7.16 -10.38 19.05
CA ALA A 27 -6.40 -11.47 19.67
C ALA A 27 -4.97 -11.05 20.08
N LEU A 28 -4.34 -10.17 19.31
CA LEU A 28 -3.04 -9.59 19.64
C LEU A 28 -3.15 -8.60 20.81
N ALA A 29 -4.16 -7.74 20.80
CA ALA A 29 -4.39 -6.74 21.82
C ALA A 29 -4.66 -7.35 23.20
N GLU A 30 -5.43 -8.45 23.26
CA GLU A 30 -5.66 -9.23 24.49
C GLU A 30 -4.34 -9.73 25.11
N LYS A 31 -3.37 -10.13 24.27
CA LYS A 31 -2.06 -10.64 24.71
C LYS A 31 -1.08 -9.53 25.12
N THR A 32 -1.20 -8.34 24.54
CA THR A 32 -0.17 -7.30 24.57
C THR A 32 -0.61 -6.01 25.26
N GLY A 33 -1.89 -5.91 25.63
CA GLY A 33 -2.48 -4.70 26.23
C GLY A 33 -2.52 -3.52 25.27
N PHE A 34 -2.72 -3.74 23.96
CA PHE A 34 -3.00 -2.64 23.04
C PHE A 34 -4.38 -2.07 23.33
N ASP A 35 -4.45 -0.81 23.76
CA ASP A 35 -5.71 -0.13 24.04
C ASP A 35 -6.13 0.71 22.83
N TYR A 36 -7.24 0.32 22.19
CA TYR A 36 -7.74 0.93 20.97
C TYR A 36 -9.28 0.92 20.91
N GLU A 37 -9.83 1.80 20.08
CA GLU A 37 -11.23 1.85 19.72
C GLU A 37 -11.39 1.85 18.20
N ILE A 38 -12.48 1.25 17.71
CA ILE A 38 -12.80 1.16 16.29
C ILE A 38 -13.98 2.07 15.97
N ASP A 39 -13.80 2.98 15.01
CA ASP A 39 -14.85 3.80 14.42
C ASP A 39 -15.11 3.35 12.97
N LYS A 40 -16.13 2.49 12.77
CA LYS A 40 -16.51 1.98 11.44
C LYS A 40 -17.29 3.06 10.67
N ARG A 41 -16.84 3.40 9.45
CA ARG A 41 -17.47 4.44 8.61
C ARG A 41 -17.75 3.96 7.18
N PRO A 42 -18.84 4.41 6.55
CA PRO A 42 -19.13 4.08 5.16
C PRO A 42 -18.15 4.81 4.22
N PHE A 43 -17.69 4.10 3.19
CA PHE A 43 -16.71 4.59 2.22
C PHE A 43 -16.84 3.82 0.91
N GLY A 44 -16.40 4.39 -0.20
CA GLY A 44 -16.51 3.78 -1.52
C GLY A 44 -17.96 3.66 -1.96
N GLY A 45 -18.32 2.51 -2.53
CA GLY A 45 -19.70 2.20 -2.89
C GLY A 45 -20.66 2.26 -1.71
N ALA A 46 -20.27 1.70 -0.56
CA ALA A 46 -21.06 1.82 0.67
C ALA A 46 -21.28 3.28 1.11
N GLY A 47 -20.33 4.18 0.80
CA GLY A 47 -20.48 5.62 1.01
C GLY A 47 -21.52 6.25 0.07
N ILE A 48 -21.48 5.87 -1.20
CA ILE A 48 -22.45 6.32 -2.22
C ILE A 48 -23.86 5.87 -1.83
N ASP A 49 -24.03 4.61 -1.45
CA ASP A 49 -25.33 4.06 -1.05
C ASP A 49 -25.89 4.78 0.21
N ALA A 50 -25.03 5.12 1.16
CA ALA A 50 -25.44 5.74 2.41
C ALA A 50 -25.72 7.25 2.30
N ALA A 51 -24.96 7.99 1.48
CA ALA A 51 -24.95 9.46 1.50
C ALA A 51 -24.83 10.11 0.12
N GLY A 52 -24.88 9.34 -0.97
CA GLY A 52 -24.75 9.83 -2.35
C GLY A 52 -23.32 10.24 -2.74
N HIS A 53 -22.31 10.00 -1.90
CA HIS A 53 -20.92 10.36 -2.16
C HIS A 53 -19.95 9.28 -1.64
N PRO A 54 -18.88 8.92 -2.38
CA PRO A 54 -17.98 7.82 -2.00
C PRO A 54 -17.10 8.13 -0.78
N LEU A 55 -16.97 9.40 -0.43
CA LEU A 55 -16.36 9.87 0.82
C LEU A 55 -17.36 10.80 1.54
N PRO A 56 -18.26 10.27 2.38
CA PRO A 56 -19.18 11.11 3.15
C PRO A 56 -18.43 12.09 4.05
N SER A 57 -19.00 13.28 4.30
CA SER A 57 -18.35 14.33 5.10
C SER A 57 -18.02 13.89 6.52
N GLU A 58 -18.91 13.11 7.14
CA GLU A 58 -18.68 12.55 8.48
C GLU A 58 -17.56 11.48 8.48
N THR A 59 -17.40 10.74 7.38
CA THR A 59 -16.28 9.81 7.22
C THR A 59 -14.96 10.58 7.15
N LEU A 60 -14.89 11.63 6.33
CA LEU A 60 -13.69 12.47 6.24
C LEU A 60 -13.34 13.12 7.59
N LYS A 61 -14.35 13.62 8.31
CA LYS A 61 -14.16 14.19 9.65
C LYS A 61 -13.58 13.16 10.61
N ALA A 62 -14.16 11.96 10.66
CA ALA A 62 -13.65 10.89 11.50
C ALA A 62 -12.20 10.52 11.15
N CYS A 63 -11.88 10.40 9.85
CA CYS A 63 -10.52 10.14 9.39
C CYS A 63 -9.52 11.21 9.84
N ARG A 64 -9.88 12.51 9.77
CA ARG A 64 -9.01 13.61 10.23
C ARG A 64 -8.71 13.56 11.73
N GLU A 65 -9.59 12.97 12.52
CA GLU A 65 -9.48 12.85 13.98
C GLU A 65 -8.89 11.50 14.42
N ALA A 66 -8.56 10.61 13.48
CA ALA A 66 -8.07 9.27 13.79
C ALA A 66 -6.55 9.26 14.08
N ASP A 67 -6.09 8.31 14.88
CA ASP A 67 -4.65 8.01 14.98
C ASP A 67 -4.18 7.16 13.78
N ALA A 68 -5.06 6.34 13.21
CA ALA A 68 -4.81 5.53 12.02
C ALA A 68 -6.11 5.19 11.27
N ILE A 69 -5.98 4.91 9.97
CA ILE A 69 -7.09 4.51 9.11
C ILE A 69 -6.78 3.15 8.49
N LEU A 70 -7.68 2.18 8.65
CA LEU A 70 -7.65 0.92 7.92
C LEU A 70 -8.68 0.99 6.79
N LEU A 71 -8.27 0.67 5.57
CA LEU A 71 -9.15 0.57 4.40
C LEU A 71 -8.95 -0.82 3.78
N ALA A 72 -10.02 -1.52 3.44
CA ALA A 72 -9.92 -2.86 2.83
C ALA A 72 -9.93 -2.81 1.30
N ALA A 73 -11.08 -2.55 0.69
CA ALA A 73 -11.18 -2.48 -0.77
C ALA A 73 -12.32 -1.58 -1.23
N ILE A 74 -12.25 -1.07 -2.45
CA ILE A 74 -13.32 -0.30 -3.08
C ILE A 74 -13.55 -0.75 -4.51
N GLY A 75 -14.74 -0.43 -5.03
CA GLY A 75 -15.15 -0.75 -6.38
C GLY A 75 -16.26 -1.78 -6.39
N SER A 76 -17.27 -1.56 -7.21
CA SER A 76 -18.36 -2.51 -7.44
C SER A 76 -18.87 -2.33 -8.87
N PRO A 77 -19.21 -3.42 -9.59
CA PRO A 77 -19.78 -3.34 -10.92
C PRO A 77 -21.06 -2.51 -10.98
N GLN A 78 -21.74 -2.30 -9.84
CA GLN A 78 -22.92 -1.45 -9.76
C GLN A 78 -22.65 0.03 -10.12
N TYR A 79 -21.40 0.47 -10.05
CA TYR A 79 -20.98 1.85 -10.38
C TYR A 79 -20.26 1.96 -11.72
N ASP A 80 -20.21 0.90 -12.52
CA ASP A 80 -19.59 0.93 -13.84
C ASP A 80 -20.33 1.91 -14.75
N GLY A 81 -19.61 2.90 -15.27
CA GLY A 81 -20.17 3.97 -16.11
C GLY A 81 -20.95 5.05 -15.36
N ALA A 82 -21.06 4.97 -14.02
CA ALA A 82 -21.66 6.03 -13.22
C ALA A 82 -20.76 7.28 -13.18
N ALA A 83 -21.38 8.45 -13.05
CA ALA A 83 -20.65 9.72 -12.91
C ALA A 83 -19.91 9.80 -11.55
N VAL A 84 -20.53 9.23 -10.51
CA VAL A 84 -19.97 9.14 -9.16
C VAL A 84 -19.51 7.70 -8.95
N ARG A 85 -18.22 7.52 -8.63
CA ARG A 85 -17.59 6.20 -8.52
C ARG A 85 -16.82 6.02 -7.22
N PRO A 86 -16.69 4.80 -6.67
CA PRO A 86 -15.95 4.52 -5.44
C PRO A 86 -14.52 5.08 -5.43
N GLU A 87 -13.79 4.96 -6.55
CA GLU A 87 -12.38 5.36 -6.68
C GLU A 87 -12.16 6.87 -6.49
N GLN A 88 -13.18 7.68 -6.79
CA GLN A 88 -13.14 9.12 -6.54
C GLN A 88 -13.02 9.42 -5.03
N GLY A 89 -13.60 8.57 -4.17
CA GLY A 89 -13.49 8.70 -2.71
C GLY A 89 -12.07 8.50 -2.20
N LEU A 90 -11.32 7.56 -2.78
CA LEU A 90 -9.92 7.28 -2.38
C LEU A 90 -8.98 8.39 -2.82
N LEU A 91 -9.14 8.89 -4.05
CA LEU A 91 -8.38 10.05 -4.52
C LEU A 91 -8.67 11.30 -3.67
N ALA A 92 -9.95 11.54 -3.36
CA ALA A 92 -10.36 12.64 -2.50
C ALA A 92 -9.77 12.49 -1.08
N LEU A 93 -9.85 11.31 -0.47
CA LEU A 93 -9.33 11.05 0.87
C LEU A 93 -7.81 11.29 0.94
N ARG A 94 -7.07 10.76 -0.04
CA ARG A 94 -5.61 10.96 -0.14
C ARG A 94 -5.24 12.43 -0.25
N LYS A 95 -5.98 13.19 -1.06
CA LYS A 95 -5.78 14.64 -1.22
C LYS A 95 -6.12 15.41 0.06
N GLU A 96 -7.30 15.17 0.62
CA GLU A 96 -7.82 15.89 1.80
C GLU A 96 -6.98 15.65 3.07
N LEU A 97 -6.33 14.50 3.17
CA LEU A 97 -5.42 14.15 4.26
C LEU A 97 -3.94 14.37 3.90
N ASN A 98 -3.63 14.83 2.69
CA ASN A 98 -2.28 15.00 2.18
C ASN A 98 -1.41 13.74 2.39
N LEU A 99 -1.98 12.56 2.06
CA LEU A 99 -1.30 11.25 2.14
C LEU A 99 -0.28 11.11 1.00
N TYR A 100 0.82 11.85 1.07
CA TYR A 100 1.76 12.02 -0.05
C TYR A 100 2.70 10.83 -0.30
N ALA A 101 2.97 10.00 0.72
CA ALA A 101 3.95 8.92 0.61
C ALA A 101 3.27 7.55 0.65
N ASN A 102 3.18 6.90 -0.51
CA ASN A 102 2.73 5.52 -0.60
C ASN A 102 3.90 4.55 -0.46
N ILE A 103 3.80 3.61 0.48
CA ILE A 103 4.82 2.63 0.83
C ILE A 103 4.26 1.23 0.51
N ARG A 104 4.90 0.54 -0.44
CA ARG A 104 4.53 -0.81 -0.88
C ARG A 104 5.73 -1.75 -0.71
N PRO A 105 5.78 -2.53 0.39
CA PRO A 105 6.76 -3.59 0.56
C PRO A 105 6.55 -4.70 -0.47
N VAL A 106 7.66 -5.23 -0.99
CA VAL A 106 7.70 -6.33 -1.95
C VAL A 106 8.62 -7.39 -1.37
N LYS A 107 8.02 -8.41 -0.75
CA LYS A 107 8.70 -9.55 -0.16
C LYS A 107 8.13 -10.84 -0.74
N ILE A 108 9.01 -11.74 -1.15
CA ILE A 108 8.61 -13.07 -1.61
C ILE A 108 8.64 -14.02 -0.42
N PHE A 109 7.48 -14.55 -0.05
CA PHE A 109 7.39 -15.63 0.94
C PHE A 109 7.90 -16.94 0.32
N GLU A 110 8.77 -17.65 1.02
CA GLU A 110 9.38 -18.88 0.47
C GLU A 110 8.30 -19.92 0.11
N SER A 111 7.25 -20.06 0.92
CA SER A 111 6.09 -20.93 0.65
C SER A 111 5.35 -20.58 -0.65
N LEU A 112 5.42 -19.33 -1.11
CA LEU A 112 4.67 -18.82 -2.27
C LEU A 112 5.54 -18.60 -3.50
N LYS A 113 6.85 -18.84 -3.41
CA LYS A 113 7.82 -18.63 -4.48
C LYS A 113 7.45 -19.31 -5.80
N HIS A 114 6.78 -20.45 -5.71
CA HIS A 114 6.31 -21.24 -6.85
C HIS A 114 5.19 -20.57 -7.67
N LEU A 115 4.50 -19.57 -7.12
CA LEU A 115 3.45 -18.81 -7.82
C LEU A 115 4.02 -17.74 -8.75
N SER A 116 5.28 -17.33 -8.53
CA SER A 116 5.91 -16.29 -9.33
C SER A 116 5.98 -16.68 -10.81
N PRO A 117 5.72 -15.74 -11.74
CA PRO A 117 5.93 -15.97 -13.16
C PRO A 117 7.42 -16.05 -13.55
N LEU A 118 8.33 -15.70 -12.64
CA LEU A 118 9.77 -15.71 -12.88
C LEU A 118 10.43 -16.98 -12.33
N LYS A 119 11.59 -17.31 -12.90
CA LYS A 119 12.38 -18.44 -12.42
C LYS A 119 12.80 -18.25 -10.95
N PRO A 120 12.78 -19.29 -10.11
CA PRO A 120 13.08 -19.19 -8.68
C PRO A 120 14.40 -18.49 -8.34
N GLU A 121 15.43 -18.66 -9.16
CA GLU A 121 16.74 -18.01 -8.98
C GLU A 121 16.73 -16.49 -9.21
N ARG A 122 15.76 -15.95 -9.97
CA ARG A 122 15.64 -14.50 -10.21
C ARG A 122 14.97 -13.76 -9.06
N ILE A 123 14.10 -14.44 -8.32
CA ILE A 123 13.30 -13.88 -7.23
C ILE A 123 13.84 -14.25 -5.84
N ALA A 124 14.92 -15.02 -5.78
CA ALA A 124 15.58 -15.36 -4.53
C ALA A 124 16.09 -14.08 -3.84
N GLY A 125 15.71 -13.89 -2.57
CA GLY A 125 16.14 -12.75 -1.78
C GLY A 125 15.50 -11.41 -2.16
N VAL A 126 14.42 -11.41 -2.93
CA VAL A 126 13.64 -10.19 -3.22
C VAL A 126 12.96 -9.72 -1.93
N ASP A 127 13.44 -8.59 -1.44
CA ASP A 127 12.89 -7.83 -0.31
C ASP A 127 13.24 -6.35 -0.51
N PHE A 128 12.29 -5.59 -1.03
CA PHE A 128 12.44 -4.15 -1.25
C PHE A 128 11.14 -3.39 -0.99
N VAL A 129 11.24 -2.06 -0.93
CA VAL A 129 10.09 -1.18 -0.72
C VAL A 129 10.00 -0.19 -1.87
N VAL A 130 8.81 -0.05 -2.46
CA VAL A 130 8.51 1.05 -3.38
C VAL A 130 7.90 2.21 -2.59
N VAL A 131 8.54 3.38 -2.69
CA VAL A 131 8.10 4.65 -2.13
C VAL A 131 7.63 5.54 -3.28
N ARG A 132 6.32 5.73 -3.39
CA ARG A 132 5.66 6.45 -4.47
C ARG A 132 5.10 7.77 -3.94
N GLU A 133 5.39 8.86 -4.65
CA GLU A 133 4.66 10.13 -4.45
C GLU A 133 3.20 9.95 -4.88
N LEU A 134 2.23 10.37 -4.07
CA LEU A 134 0.82 10.02 -4.26
C LEU A 134 -0.12 11.22 -4.45
N THR A 135 0.36 12.45 -4.32
CA THR A 135 -0.49 13.66 -4.25
C THR A 135 -0.20 14.71 -5.32
N GLY A 136 0.83 14.52 -6.14
CA GLY A 136 1.22 15.43 -7.22
C GLY A 136 1.43 14.72 -8.55
N GLY A 137 2.11 15.43 -9.45
CA GLY A 137 2.41 14.96 -10.80
C GLY A 137 1.20 14.84 -11.70
N ILE A 138 1.36 14.06 -12.78
CA ILE A 138 0.42 14.02 -13.91
C ILE A 138 -1.02 13.68 -13.55
N TYR A 139 -1.29 13.00 -12.42
CA TYR A 139 -2.64 12.64 -11.98
C TYR A 139 -3.41 13.77 -11.29
N PHE A 140 -2.72 14.81 -10.86
CA PHE A 140 -3.33 15.96 -10.17
C PHE A 140 -3.15 17.27 -10.94
N GLY A 141 -2.31 17.28 -11.99
CA GLY A 141 -2.20 18.40 -12.92
C GLY A 141 -3.42 18.52 -13.84
N ASP A 142 -3.49 19.61 -14.61
CA ASP A 142 -4.63 19.85 -15.49
C ASP A 142 -4.77 18.77 -16.58
N HIS A 143 -5.98 18.23 -16.69
CA HIS A 143 -6.41 17.30 -17.73
C HIS A 143 -7.34 17.99 -18.71
N ILE A 144 -6.87 18.21 -19.94
CA ILE A 144 -7.63 18.91 -20.98
C ILE A 144 -7.89 17.93 -22.11
N LEU A 145 -9.17 17.62 -22.36
CA LEU A 145 -9.63 16.82 -23.49
C LEU A 145 -10.46 17.69 -24.44
N GLU A 146 -9.99 17.84 -25.67
CA GLU A 146 -10.70 18.50 -26.76
C GLU A 146 -10.94 17.49 -27.91
N GLU A 147 -11.77 17.85 -28.88
CA GLU A 147 -12.21 16.95 -29.97
C GLU A 147 -11.04 16.30 -30.74
N ARG A 148 -9.92 17.02 -30.91
CA ARG A 148 -8.77 16.57 -31.73
C ARG A 148 -7.42 16.70 -31.05
N LYS A 149 -7.38 16.99 -29.75
CA LYS A 149 -6.15 17.08 -28.96
C LYS A 149 -6.45 16.86 -27.49
N ALA A 150 -5.46 16.35 -26.77
CA ALA A 150 -5.50 16.24 -25.32
C ALA A 150 -4.17 16.73 -24.75
N ARG A 151 -4.19 17.17 -23.48
CA ARG A 151 -3.00 17.56 -22.74
C ARG A 151 -3.18 17.21 -21.28
N ASP A 152 -2.14 16.60 -20.72
CA ASP A 152 -1.98 16.33 -19.30
C ASP A 152 -0.72 17.06 -18.81
N ILE A 153 -0.81 17.76 -17.68
CA ILE A 153 0.32 18.48 -17.10
C ILE A 153 0.95 17.64 -16.00
N ASN A 154 2.24 17.34 -16.12
CA ASN A 154 3.04 16.75 -15.04
C ASN A 154 3.88 17.84 -14.38
N ASP A 155 3.50 18.27 -13.19
CA ASP A 155 4.22 19.28 -12.40
C ASP A 155 4.53 18.78 -10.99
N TYR A 156 5.68 19.25 -10.48
CA TYR A 156 6.13 19.05 -9.12
C TYR A 156 6.84 20.30 -8.65
N SER A 157 6.54 20.71 -7.43
CA SER A 157 7.33 21.67 -6.67
C SER A 157 8.61 21.02 -6.11
N TYR A 158 9.55 21.84 -5.65
CA TYR A 158 10.75 21.35 -4.98
C TYR A 158 10.37 20.64 -3.67
N GLU A 159 9.41 21.20 -2.94
CA GLU A 159 8.95 20.77 -1.62
C GLU A 159 8.26 19.40 -1.68
N GLU A 160 7.42 19.16 -2.69
CA GLU A 160 6.76 17.86 -2.89
C GLU A 160 7.77 16.74 -3.13
N VAL A 161 8.83 17.03 -3.88
CA VAL A 161 9.92 16.10 -4.18
C VAL A 161 10.80 15.91 -2.95
N GLU A 162 11.11 16.98 -2.22
CA GLU A 162 11.98 16.89 -1.03
C GLU A 162 11.37 16.00 0.06
N ARG A 163 10.08 16.17 0.37
CA ARG A 163 9.43 15.40 1.44
C ARG A 163 9.42 13.89 1.16
N ILE A 164 9.10 13.47 -0.07
CA ILE A 164 9.04 12.05 -0.43
C ILE A 164 10.43 11.42 -0.47
N ILE A 165 11.43 12.15 -0.96
CA ILE A 165 12.82 11.68 -0.97
C ILE A 165 13.36 11.53 0.46
N ARG A 166 13.12 12.50 1.35
CA ARG A 166 13.51 12.39 2.76
C ARG A 166 12.88 11.18 3.43
N LYS A 167 11.58 10.97 3.23
CA LYS A 167 10.88 9.79 3.74
C LYS A 167 11.50 8.49 3.23
N ALA A 168 11.86 8.42 1.95
CA ALA A 168 12.51 7.25 1.39
C ALA A 168 13.92 7.00 1.95
N PHE A 169 14.69 8.06 2.22
CA PHE A 169 15.98 7.94 2.91
C PHE A 169 15.83 7.41 4.34
N GLU A 170 14.83 7.89 5.09
CA GLU A 170 14.54 7.39 6.45
C GLU A 170 14.21 5.89 6.44
N ILE A 171 13.37 5.46 5.49
CA ILE A 171 13.05 4.04 5.31
C ILE A 171 14.31 3.25 4.96
N ALA A 172 15.11 3.71 3.99
CA ALA A 172 16.35 3.05 3.59
C ALA A 172 17.33 2.90 4.75
N ARG A 173 17.40 3.90 5.64
CA ARG A 173 18.29 3.90 6.82
C ARG A 173 17.99 2.76 7.80
N SER A 174 16.72 2.36 7.90
CA SER A 174 16.26 1.24 8.72
C SER A 174 16.39 -0.13 8.05
N ARG A 175 16.82 -0.15 6.78
CA ARG A 175 16.96 -1.35 5.95
C ARG A 175 18.41 -1.58 5.55
N ARG A 176 18.70 -1.92 4.29
CA ARG A 176 20.06 -2.18 3.78
C ARG A 176 20.81 -0.90 3.42
N LYS A 177 20.22 0.27 3.68
CA LYS A 177 20.81 1.60 3.47
C LYS A 177 21.14 1.86 2.01
N ILE A 178 20.29 1.38 1.10
CA ILE A 178 20.38 1.68 -0.34
C ILE A 178 19.06 2.29 -0.80
N LEU A 179 19.14 3.49 -1.39
CA LEU A 179 18.01 4.17 -2.00
C LEU A 179 18.24 4.31 -3.50
N THR A 180 17.37 3.74 -4.32
CA THR A 180 17.35 3.94 -5.77
C THR A 180 16.29 4.98 -6.14
N SER A 181 16.72 6.16 -6.57
CA SER A 181 15.85 7.20 -7.13
C SER A 181 15.58 6.92 -8.62
N ILE A 182 14.32 6.66 -8.97
CA ILE A 182 13.90 6.36 -10.34
C ILE A 182 13.29 7.60 -11.00
N ASP A 183 13.79 7.96 -12.19
CA ASP A 183 13.35 9.14 -12.93
C ASP A 183 13.46 8.95 -14.46
N LYS A 184 13.15 9.99 -15.24
CA LYS A 184 13.42 10.09 -16.68
C LYS A 184 14.18 11.38 -17.01
N GLN A 185 15.24 11.70 -16.25
CA GLN A 185 15.91 13.01 -16.34
C GLN A 185 16.49 13.31 -17.73
N ASN A 186 16.81 12.27 -18.51
CA ASN A 186 17.32 12.42 -19.86
C ASN A 186 16.31 13.07 -20.83
N VAL A 187 15.03 13.15 -20.45
CA VAL A 187 13.96 13.79 -21.24
C VAL A 187 13.23 14.87 -20.44
N LEU A 188 12.80 14.57 -19.22
CA LEU A 188 11.79 15.38 -18.52
C LEU A 188 12.40 16.43 -17.58
N ALA A 189 11.84 17.65 -17.59
CA ALA A 189 12.24 18.72 -16.67
C ALA A 189 11.89 18.38 -15.20
N THR A 190 10.71 17.78 -14.96
CA THR A 190 10.30 17.28 -13.64
C THR A 190 11.30 16.26 -13.09
N SER A 191 11.73 15.31 -13.91
CA SER A 191 12.76 14.33 -13.52
C SER A 191 14.15 14.93 -13.30
N LYS A 192 14.52 16.02 -14.00
CA LYS A 192 15.77 16.76 -13.71
C LYS A 192 15.70 17.46 -12.36
N LEU A 193 14.56 18.07 -12.03
CA LEU A 193 14.30 18.61 -10.69
C LEU A 193 14.40 17.49 -9.66
N TRP A 194 13.70 16.37 -9.88
CA TRP A 194 13.72 15.18 -9.01
C TRP A 194 15.13 14.75 -8.63
N ARG A 195 15.99 14.55 -9.64
CA ARG A 195 17.39 14.17 -9.42
C ARG A 195 18.18 15.22 -8.64
N LYS A 196 18.02 16.49 -8.98
CA LYS A 196 18.68 17.60 -8.28
C LYS A 196 18.30 17.63 -6.79
N VAL A 197 17.03 17.39 -6.47
CA VAL A 197 16.56 17.32 -5.08
C VAL A 197 17.12 16.08 -4.38
N ALA A 198 17.10 14.92 -5.03
CA ALA A 198 17.66 13.67 -4.51
C ALA A 198 19.12 13.83 -4.08
N GLU A 199 19.96 14.38 -4.96
CA GLU A 199 21.38 14.63 -4.69
C GLU A 199 21.60 15.65 -3.56
N LYS A 200 20.71 16.64 -3.43
CA LYS A 200 20.78 17.62 -2.35
C LYS A 200 20.40 17.00 -1.01
N VAL A 201 19.30 16.24 -0.94
CA VAL A 201 18.84 15.58 0.27
C VAL A 201 19.82 14.50 0.72
N ALA A 202 20.48 13.79 -0.19
CA ALA A 202 21.47 12.77 0.12
C ALA A 202 22.60 13.26 1.06
N LYS A 203 22.92 14.57 1.02
CA LYS A 203 23.93 15.18 1.89
C LYS A 203 23.56 15.11 3.38
N ASP A 204 22.26 15.04 3.69
CA ASP A 204 21.75 14.91 5.06
C ASP A 204 21.73 13.44 5.53
N PHE A 205 21.92 12.48 4.62
CA PHE A 205 21.88 11.04 4.87
C PHE A 205 23.17 10.34 4.39
N PRO A 206 24.36 10.70 4.91
CA PRO A 206 25.64 10.20 4.42
C PRO A 206 25.86 8.69 4.63
N ASP A 207 25.04 8.04 5.45
CA ASP A 207 25.08 6.59 5.69
C ASP A 207 24.17 5.78 4.76
N VAL A 208 23.41 6.43 3.87
CA VAL A 208 22.59 5.77 2.85
C VAL A 208 23.21 5.98 1.47
N THR A 209 23.37 4.88 0.72
CA THR A 209 23.87 4.92 -0.64
C THR A 209 22.74 5.33 -1.59
N LEU A 210 22.87 6.49 -2.24
CA LEU A 210 21.96 6.93 -3.29
C LEU A 210 22.41 6.37 -4.65
N GLU A 211 21.54 5.61 -5.29
CA GLU A 211 21.64 5.22 -6.69
C GLU A 211 20.59 5.94 -7.53
N HIS A 212 20.86 6.10 -8.82
CA HIS A 212 19.90 6.61 -9.77
C HIS A 212 19.64 5.61 -10.88
N GLN A 213 18.38 5.49 -11.29
CA GLN A 213 17.97 4.59 -12.36
C GLN A 213 16.93 5.28 -13.26
N LEU A 214 17.03 5.05 -14.57
CA LEU A 214 15.96 5.48 -15.48
C LEU A 214 14.79 4.49 -15.43
N VAL A 215 13.56 4.98 -15.48
CA VAL A 215 12.33 4.15 -15.33
C VAL A 215 12.25 2.96 -16.28
N ASP A 216 12.65 3.13 -17.54
CA ASP A 216 12.68 2.06 -18.55
C ASP A 216 13.68 0.95 -18.18
N SER A 217 14.88 1.35 -17.76
CA SER A 217 15.86 0.38 -17.29
C SER A 217 15.50 -0.19 -15.92
N ALA A 218 14.76 0.52 -15.07
CA ALA A 218 14.29 0.00 -13.79
C ALA A 218 13.26 -1.12 -14.00
N SER A 219 12.31 -0.96 -14.93
CA SER A 219 11.37 -2.02 -15.31
C SER A 219 12.13 -3.28 -15.76
N MET A 220 13.12 -3.14 -16.65
CA MET A 220 13.95 -4.28 -17.07
C MET A 220 14.70 -4.94 -15.89
N LEU A 221 15.25 -4.14 -14.96
CA LEU A 221 15.95 -4.65 -13.78
C LEU A 221 15.00 -5.34 -12.79
N MET A 222 13.77 -4.88 -12.67
CA MET A 222 12.75 -5.48 -11.81
C MET A 222 12.41 -6.92 -12.23
N ILE A 223 12.49 -7.22 -13.53
CA ILE A 223 12.31 -8.57 -14.05
C ILE A 223 13.61 -9.39 -13.98
N THR A 224 14.75 -8.75 -14.30
CA THR A 224 16.00 -9.48 -14.52
C THR A 224 16.84 -9.69 -13.25
N ASN A 225 16.78 -8.76 -12.30
CA ASN A 225 17.51 -8.77 -11.03
C ASN A 225 16.81 -7.94 -9.92
N PRO A 226 15.57 -8.28 -9.53
CA PRO A 226 14.80 -7.51 -8.55
C PRO A 226 15.44 -7.41 -7.16
N ALA A 227 16.19 -8.44 -6.74
CA ALA A 227 16.84 -8.48 -5.42
C ALA A 227 17.92 -7.39 -5.22
N LYS A 228 18.33 -6.71 -6.31
CA LYS A 228 19.21 -5.55 -6.25
C LYS A 228 18.59 -4.41 -5.44
N PHE A 229 17.30 -4.14 -5.61
CA PHE A 229 16.65 -2.99 -4.98
C PHE A 229 16.50 -3.21 -3.48
N ASP A 230 16.63 -2.14 -2.68
CA ASP A 230 16.29 -2.12 -1.25
C ASP A 230 15.13 -1.16 -1.00
N VAL A 231 15.33 0.14 -1.27
CA VAL A 231 14.25 1.13 -1.33
C VAL A 231 14.28 1.81 -2.68
N ILE A 232 13.13 1.87 -3.33
CA ILE A 232 12.92 2.64 -4.55
C ILE A 232 12.13 3.89 -4.18
N VAL A 233 12.51 5.05 -4.73
CA VAL A 233 11.67 6.26 -4.66
C VAL A 233 11.42 6.83 -6.05
N THR A 234 10.18 7.19 -6.34
CA THR A 234 9.81 7.73 -7.66
C THR A 234 8.52 8.55 -7.65
N GLU A 235 8.27 9.28 -8.74
CA GLU A 235 7.07 10.10 -8.93
C GLU A 235 5.80 9.26 -9.09
N ASN A 236 4.64 9.89 -8.99
CA ASN A 236 3.34 9.25 -8.97
C ASN A 236 3.10 8.25 -10.12
N LEU A 237 3.24 8.68 -11.38
CA LEU A 237 2.98 7.82 -12.55
C LEU A 237 3.95 6.63 -12.62
N PHE A 238 5.25 6.87 -12.44
CA PHE A 238 6.24 5.79 -12.49
C PHE A 238 6.08 4.83 -11.32
N GLY A 239 5.75 5.35 -10.13
CA GLY A 239 5.51 4.55 -8.94
C GLY A 239 4.28 3.68 -9.08
N ASP A 240 3.23 4.18 -9.73
CA ASP A 240 2.04 3.40 -10.06
C ASP A 240 2.43 2.15 -10.85
N ILE A 241 3.06 2.36 -12.01
CA ILE A 241 3.46 1.30 -12.95
C ILE A 241 4.43 0.32 -12.29
N LEU A 242 5.50 0.82 -11.67
CA LEU A 242 6.55 -0.03 -11.10
C LEU A 242 6.09 -0.79 -9.85
N SER A 243 5.17 -0.22 -9.07
CA SER A 243 4.62 -0.93 -7.90
C SER A 243 3.67 -2.07 -8.31
N ASP A 244 2.97 -1.93 -9.43
CA ASP A 244 2.17 -3.01 -10.00
C ASP A 244 3.08 -4.06 -10.67
N GLU A 245 4.14 -3.63 -11.38
CA GLU A 245 5.16 -4.55 -11.92
C GLU A 245 5.88 -5.34 -10.83
N SER A 246 6.16 -4.73 -9.68
CA SER A 246 6.78 -5.44 -8.56
C SER A 246 5.82 -6.39 -7.86
N SER A 247 4.52 -6.06 -7.84
CA SER A 247 3.51 -6.89 -7.19
C SER A 247 3.36 -8.28 -7.80
N VAL A 248 3.60 -8.43 -9.11
CA VAL A 248 3.53 -9.73 -9.78
C VAL A 248 4.72 -10.63 -9.48
N LEU A 249 5.80 -10.10 -8.89
CA LEU A 249 6.98 -10.90 -8.55
C LEU A 249 6.66 -12.00 -7.54
N SER A 250 5.74 -11.76 -6.61
CA SER A 250 5.25 -12.76 -5.64
C SER A 250 4.32 -13.80 -6.28
N GLY A 251 3.81 -13.54 -7.48
CA GLY A 251 2.76 -14.34 -8.12
C GLY A 251 1.37 -14.15 -7.51
N THR A 252 1.21 -13.29 -6.49
CA THR A 252 -0.08 -13.03 -5.85
C THR A 252 -0.14 -11.62 -5.24
N LEU A 253 -1.27 -10.94 -5.47
CA LEU A 253 -1.60 -9.67 -4.81
C LEU A 253 -2.14 -9.88 -3.39
N GLY A 254 -2.60 -11.11 -3.07
CA GLY A 254 -3.33 -11.43 -1.84
C GLY A 254 -2.52 -11.30 -0.54
N VAL A 255 -1.20 -11.07 -0.64
CA VAL A 255 -0.28 -10.97 0.50
C VAL A 255 0.46 -9.63 0.57
N MET A 256 0.06 -8.64 -0.22
CA MET A 256 0.80 -7.40 -0.42
C MET A 256 0.08 -6.23 0.27
N PRO A 257 0.52 -5.79 1.46
CA PRO A 257 -0.05 -4.63 2.14
C PRO A 257 0.52 -3.33 1.56
N SER A 258 -0.11 -2.21 1.89
CA SER A 258 0.44 -0.88 1.62
C SER A 258 0.08 0.13 2.70
N ALA A 259 0.87 1.19 2.78
CA ALA A 259 0.59 2.34 3.62
C ALA A 259 0.65 3.63 2.80
N SER A 260 -0.15 4.62 3.17
CA SER A 260 -0.10 5.97 2.65
C SER A 260 0.03 6.92 3.83
N HIS A 261 1.15 7.63 3.93
CA HIS A 261 1.45 8.51 5.05
C HIS A 261 1.19 9.97 4.68
N SER A 262 0.62 10.71 5.63
CA SER A 262 0.65 12.17 5.62
C SER A 262 1.91 12.71 6.30
N GLU A 263 2.12 14.01 6.18
CA GLU A 263 3.24 14.68 6.85
C GLU A 263 3.00 14.88 8.35
N ASN A 264 1.78 15.31 8.73
CA ASN A 264 1.45 15.69 10.11
C ASN A 264 0.09 15.15 10.58
N GLY A 265 -0.46 14.15 9.89
CA GLY A 265 -1.81 13.63 10.14
C GLY A 265 -1.84 12.10 10.27
N PRO A 266 -3.03 11.48 10.14
CA PRO A 266 -3.16 10.04 10.15
C PRO A 266 -2.46 9.40 8.94
N SER A 267 -2.13 8.13 9.08
CA SER A 267 -1.75 7.26 7.98
C SER A 267 -2.89 6.31 7.62
N LEU A 268 -2.96 5.93 6.36
CA LEU A 268 -3.91 4.97 5.82
C LEU A 268 -3.20 3.68 5.45
N TYR A 269 -3.75 2.54 5.85
CA TYR A 269 -3.20 1.22 5.60
C TYR A 269 -4.22 0.38 4.85
N GLU A 270 -3.82 -0.19 3.72
CA GLU A 270 -4.73 -0.88 2.81
C GLU A 270 -4.04 -2.03 2.04
N PRO A 271 -4.76 -3.12 1.76
CA PRO A 271 -4.39 -4.08 0.72
C PRO A 271 -4.23 -3.40 -0.64
N ILE A 272 -3.34 -3.93 -1.49
CA ILE A 272 -3.23 -3.45 -2.87
C ILE A 272 -4.25 -4.08 -3.84
N HIS A 273 -4.87 -5.20 -3.47
CA HIS A 273 -5.82 -5.89 -4.34
C HIS A 273 -7.17 -5.17 -4.36
N GLY A 274 -7.95 -5.38 -5.43
CA GLY A 274 -9.29 -4.81 -5.56
C GLY A 274 -10.34 -5.51 -4.69
N SER A 275 -11.61 -5.15 -4.91
CA SER A 275 -12.77 -5.62 -4.14
C SER A 275 -13.28 -7.01 -4.51
N ALA A 276 -12.78 -7.64 -5.58
CA ALA A 276 -13.14 -9.00 -6.02
C ALA A 276 -14.64 -9.34 -5.84
N PRO A 277 -15.55 -8.57 -6.49
CA PRO A 277 -17.00 -8.65 -6.24
C PRO A 277 -17.61 -10.01 -6.60
N ASP A 278 -16.94 -10.78 -7.45
CA ASP A 278 -17.32 -12.11 -7.89
C ASP A 278 -17.22 -13.18 -6.79
N ILE A 279 -16.37 -12.96 -5.78
CA ILE A 279 -16.19 -13.87 -4.63
C ILE A 279 -16.69 -13.29 -3.30
N ALA A 280 -17.27 -12.09 -3.31
CA ALA A 280 -17.77 -11.43 -2.11
C ALA A 280 -18.82 -12.30 -1.38
N GLY A 281 -18.64 -12.46 -0.06
CA GLY A 281 -19.56 -13.22 0.81
C GLY A 281 -19.48 -14.74 0.66
N GLN A 282 -18.51 -15.26 -0.10
CA GLN A 282 -18.29 -16.71 -0.23
C GLN A 282 -17.35 -17.26 0.86
N GLY A 283 -16.72 -16.42 1.68
CA GLY A 283 -15.79 -16.86 2.73
C GLY A 283 -14.48 -17.44 2.20
N ILE A 284 -14.07 -17.03 1.00
CA ILE A 284 -12.88 -17.56 0.32
C ILE A 284 -11.87 -16.47 -0.04
N ALA A 285 -12.12 -15.20 0.34
CA ALA A 285 -11.16 -14.14 0.13
C ALA A 285 -9.90 -14.39 0.97
N ASN A 286 -8.74 -14.00 0.45
CA ASN A 286 -7.48 -14.09 1.17
C ASN A 286 -7.34 -12.90 2.15
N PRO A 287 -7.33 -13.11 3.48
CA PRO A 287 -7.26 -12.01 4.44
C PRO A 287 -5.83 -11.52 4.69
N ILE A 288 -4.80 -12.20 4.17
CA ILE A 288 -3.40 -11.97 4.55
C ILE A 288 -2.97 -10.52 4.31
N SER A 289 -3.28 -9.94 3.15
CA SER A 289 -2.90 -8.55 2.86
C SER A 289 -3.53 -7.53 3.83
N MET A 290 -4.78 -7.75 4.24
CA MET A 290 -5.43 -6.92 5.25
C MET A 290 -4.79 -7.09 6.64
N ILE A 291 -4.48 -8.33 7.02
CA ILE A 291 -3.77 -8.63 8.28
C ILE A 291 -2.36 -8.02 8.30
N LEU A 292 -1.64 -8.05 7.18
CA LEU A 292 -0.35 -7.40 7.06
C LEU A 292 -0.47 -5.86 7.03
N SER A 293 -1.57 -5.30 6.54
CA SER A 293 -1.89 -3.87 6.67
C SER A 293 -2.10 -3.47 8.13
N VAL A 294 -2.71 -4.33 8.95
CA VAL A 294 -2.77 -4.15 10.41
C VAL A 294 -1.37 -4.17 11.04
N ALA A 295 -0.48 -5.08 10.60
CA ALA A 295 0.91 -5.10 11.06
C ALA A 295 1.66 -3.79 10.71
N MET A 296 1.49 -3.28 9.48
CA MET A 296 2.06 -1.98 9.10
C MET A 296 1.52 -0.83 9.96
N MET A 297 0.22 -0.83 10.27
CA MET A 297 -0.40 0.16 11.15
C MET A 297 0.20 0.14 12.56
N LEU A 298 0.33 -1.05 13.15
CA LEU A 298 0.95 -1.24 14.47
C LEU A 298 2.36 -0.67 14.51
N ARG A 299 3.17 -0.96 13.48
CA ARG A 299 4.54 -0.48 13.35
C ARG A 299 4.59 1.03 13.19
N ASP A 300 3.91 1.55 12.18
CA ASP A 300 4.19 2.89 11.65
C ASP A 300 3.39 3.99 12.36
N SER A 301 2.15 3.72 12.77
CA SER A 301 1.30 4.69 13.48
C SER A 301 1.47 4.61 15.00
N PHE A 302 1.80 3.43 15.53
CA PHE A 302 1.79 3.18 16.98
C PHE A 302 3.15 2.81 17.56
N GLY A 303 4.19 2.61 16.75
CA GLY A 303 5.53 2.23 17.22
C GLY A 303 5.56 0.85 17.88
N ARG A 304 4.56 0.00 17.62
CA ARG A 304 4.41 -1.34 18.19
C ARG A 304 5.17 -2.36 17.32
N TYR A 305 6.48 -2.17 17.19
CA TYR A 305 7.34 -2.96 16.29
C TYR A 305 7.28 -4.46 16.59
N GLU A 306 7.37 -4.86 17.86
CA GLU A 306 7.33 -6.26 18.26
C GLU A 306 5.99 -6.93 17.92
N ASP A 307 4.88 -6.18 18.01
CA ASP A 307 3.54 -6.66 17.69
C ASP A 307 3.35 -6.85 16.20
N ALA A 308 3.81 -5.89 15.39
CA ALA A 308 3.83 -6.02 13.95
C ALA A 308 4.63 -7.26 13.51
N GLU A 309 5.82 -7.46 14.08
CA GLU A 309 6.63 -8.65 13.80
C GLU A 309 5.96 -9.95 14.25
N ARG A 310 5.22 -9.96 15.37
CA ARG A 310 4.45 -11.14 15.80
C ARG A 310 3.42 -11.53 14.75
N VAL A 311 2.66 -10.56 14.24
CA VAL A 311 1.67 -10.80 13.18
C VAL A 311 2.34 -11.30 11.90
N GLU A 312 3.42 -10.67 11.45
CA GLU A 312 4.17 -11.08 10.26
C GLU A 312 4.73 -12.51 10.39
N ARG A 313 5.30 -12.86 11.55
CA ARG A 313 5.78 -14.23 11.83
C ARG A 313 4.64 -15.24 11.88
N ALA A 314 3.47 -14.87 12.42
CA ALA A 314 2.30 -15.74 12.46
C ALA A 314 1.75 -16.04 11.05
N VAL A 315 1.74 -15.03 10.16
CA VAL A 315 1.43 -15.20 8.73
C VAL A 315 2.43 -16.15 8.07
N GLU A 316 3.73 -15.89 8.22
CA GLU A 316 4.78 -16.73 7.62
C GLU A 316 4.71 -18.19 8.11
N ALA A 317 4.49 -18.40 9.41
CA ALA A 317 4.33 -19.72 10.00
C ALA A 317 3.04 -20.43 9.57
N SER A 318 1.97 -19.69 9.24
CA SER A 318 0.72 -20.27 8.70
C SER A 318 0.92 -20.75 7.26
N LEU A 319 1.56 -19.94 6.44
CA LEU A 319 1.95 -20.30 5.06
C LEU A 319 2.92 -21.50 5.05
N ALA A 320 3.91 -21.51 5.95
CA ALA A 320 4.87 -22.62 6.08
C ALA A 320 4.21 -23.93 6.54
N ALA A 321 3.09 -23.84 7.27
CA ALA A 321 2.29 -25.00 7.68
C ALA A 321 1.34 -25.50 6.57
N GLY A 322 1.35 -24.89 5.38
CA GLY A 322 0.50 -25.27 4.25
C GLY A 322 -0.95 -24.81 4.35
N VAL A 323 -1.27 -23.89 5.28
CA VAL A 323 -2.58 -23.23 5.30
C VAL A 323 -2.56 -22.16 4.21
N LEU A 324 -3.29 -22.40 3.13
CA LEU A 324 -3.27 -21.60 1.91
C LEU A 324 -4.72 -21.36 1.44
N THR A 325 -5.06 -20.12 1.09
CA THR A 325 -6.33 -19.77 0.43
C THR A 325 -6.29 -20.11 -1.05
N ARG A 326 -7.44 -20.04 -1.73
CA ARG A 326 -7.60 -20.51 -3.12
C ARG A 326 -6.71 -19.79 -4.13
N ASP A 327 -6.55 -18.48 -3.99
CA ASP A 327 -5.70 -17.64 -4.85
C ASP A 327 -4.21 -18.00 -4.79
N ILE A 328 -3.77 -18.61 -3.69
CA ILE A 328 -2.39 -19.05 -3.45
C ILE A 328 -2.24 -20.58 -3.45
N GLY A 329 -3.19 -21.29 -4.06
CA GLY A 329 -3.08 -22.72 -4.36
C GLY A 329 -3.61 -23.69 -3.30
N GLY A 330 -4.32 -23.20 -2.28
CA GLY A 330 -4.94 -24.04 -1.25
C GLY A 330 -6.47 -24.08 -1.30
N GLN A 331 -7.07 -24.44 -0.16
CA GLN A 331 -8.52 -24.59 0.02
C GLN A 331 -9.03 -23.94 1.31
N ALA A 332 -8.15 -23.31 2.10
CA ALA A 332 -8.56 -22.63 3.32
C ALA A 332 -9.55 -21.53 2.98
N SER A 333 -10.63 -21.47 3.75
CA SER A 333 -11.51 -20.32 3.82
C SER A 333 -10.80 -19.12 4.46
N THR A 334 -11.39 -17.93 4.33
CA THR A 334 -10.94 -16.73 5.02
C THR A 334 -10.82 -16.98 6.52
N LYS A 335 -11.84 -17.62 7.11
CA LYS A 335 -11.90 -17.93 8.52
C LYS A 335 -10.80 -18.90 8.96
N GLU A 336 -10.59 -19.99 8.23
CA GLU A 336 -9.55 -20.97 8.56
C GLU A 336 -8.14 -20.35 8.49
N MET A 337 -7.90 -19.45 7.53
CA MET A 337 -6.65 -18.69 7.46
C MET A 337 -6.49 -17.76 8.67
N THR A 338 -7.52 -17.00 9.03
CA THR A 338 -7.52 -16.11 10.20
C THR A 338 -7.24 -16.88 11.49
N GLU A 339 -7.96 -17.98 11.73
CA GLU A 339 -7.77 -18.83 12.92
C GLU A 339 -6.36 -19.43 12.98
N ALA A 340 -5.82 -19.86 11.82
CA ALA A 340 -4.46 -20.38 11.74
C ALA A 340 -3.41 -19.32 12.12
N ILE A 341 -3.62 -18.07 11.72
CA ILE A 341 -2.74 -16.94 12.08
C ILE A 341 -2.88 -16.62 13.58
N ILE A 342 -4.10 -16.51 14.11
CA ILE A 342 -4.35 -16.23 15.53
C ILE A 342 -3.70 -17.28 16.44
N ALA A 343 -3.78 -18.56 16.06
CA ALA A 343 -3.17 -19.66 16.80
C ALA A 343 -1.63 -19.57 16.88
N ARG A 344 -1.00 -18.73 16.05
CA ARG A 344 0.46 -18.56 15.95
C ARG A 344 0.95 -17.17 16.43
N LEU A 345 0.06 -16.33 16.97
CA LEU A 345 0.38 -15.00 17.56
C LEU A 345 1.16 -15.06 18.86
#